data_AF-A0A840A7J7-F1
#
_entry.id   AF-A0A840A7J7-F1
#
_cell.length_a   1.000
_cell.length_b   1.000
_cell.length_c   1.000
_cell.angle_alpha   90.00
_cell.angle_beta   90.00
_cell.angle_gamma   90.00
#
_symmetry.space_group_name_H-M   'P 1'
#
loop_
_entity.id
_entity.type
_entity.pdbx_description
1 polymer ?
#
loop_
_entity_poly.entity_id
_entity_poly.type
_entity_poly.pdbx_seq_one_letter_code
_entity_poly.pdbx_strand_id
1 'polypeptide(L)'
;MAQLSVPPANSRGRPRDPRAASTRDRGQHTGRPRPAQRQVPRAHSPRHRSAYHTDAGRKIDAWTTADLQLRWTPQTSVEALDGLSVALNVQNLFDSDPPFYDGPTGIGYDPANADPLGRFVSLQLTKRW
;
A
#
# COMPACT_ATOMS: atom_id res chain seq x y z
N MET A 1 -43.07 -36.79 42.77
CA MET A 1 -42.86 -37.22 44.17
C MET A 1 -42.02 -36.17 44.85
N ALA A 2 -42.57 -35.51 45.88
CA ALA A 2 -41.83 -34.60 46.74
C ALA A 2 -41.13 -35.43 47.83
N GLN A 3 -39.84 -35.18 48.08
CA GLN A 3 -39.27 -35.39 49.41
C GLN A 3 -38.28 -34.26 49.72
N LEU A 4 -38.72 -33.46 50.68
CA LEU A 4 -37.99 -32.54 51.52
C LEU A 4 -37.07 -33.36 52.44
N SER A 5 -35.80 -33.01 52.54
CA SER A 5 -34.95 -33.46 53.64
C SER A 5 -34.22 -32.25 54.21
N VAL A 6 -34.55 -31.93 55.45
CA VAL A 6 -33.86 -30.96 56.31
C VAL A 6 -33.05 -31.78 57.32
N PRO A 7 -31.80 -31.39 57.58
CA PRO A 7 -31.29 -31.42 58.95
C PRO A 7 -30.77 -30.05 59.44
N PRO A 8 -30.68 -29.84 60.77
CA PRO A 8 -30.68 -28.51 61.37
C PRO A 8 -29.29 -27.95 61.75
N ALA A 9 -29.25 -26.61 61.86
CA ALA A 9 -28.61 -25.71 62.86
C ALA A 9 -27.39 -26.20 63.67
N ASN A 10 -26.38 -25.41 64.06
CA ASN A 10 -26.03 -23.97 64.00
C ASN A 10 -24.80 -23.83 64.91
N SER A 11 -23.75 -23.07 64.57
CA SER A 11 -22.97 -22.34 65.58
C SER A 11 -21.96 -21.35 64.99
N ARG A 12 -22.38 -20.07 64.99
CA ARG A 12 -21.68 -18.89 65.53
C ARG A 12 -20.17 -18.70 65.26
N GLY A 13 -19.85 -17.56 64.60
CA GLY A 13 -18.89 -16.58 65.14
C GLY A 13 -17.66 -16.20 64.29
N ARG A 14 -17.79 -15.09 63.52
CA ARG A 14 -16.87 -13.94 63.17
C ARG A 14 -15.32 -14.13 63.14
N PRO A 15 -14.51 -13.24 62.48
CA PRO A 15 -14.80 -11.98 61.76
C PRO A 15 -14.21 -11.88 60.33
N ARG A 16 -14.53 -10.77 59.63
CA ARG A 16 -13.96 -10.36 58.33
C ARG A 16 -12.46 -10.07 58.46
N ASP A 17 -11.68 -10.53 57.50
CA ASP A 17 -10.31 -10.05 57.25
C ASP A 17 -10.19 -9.55 55.80
N PRO A 18 -9.97 -8.25 55.54
CA PRO A 18 -9.88 -7.71 54.19
C PRO A 18 -8.41 -7.50 53.82
N ARG A 19 -7.70 -8.55 53.42
CA ARG A 19 -6.39 -8.44 52.75
C ARG A 19 -5.95 -9.79 52.16
N ALA A 20 -6.39 -10.05 50.95
CA ALA A 20 -5.71 -10.98 50.05
C ALA A 20 -5.66 -10.34 48.66
N ALA A 21 -4.63 -9.53 48.47
CA ALA A 21 -4.18 -9.13 47.14
C ALA A 21 -3.74 -10.40 46.40
N SER A 22 -4.35 -10.67 45.25
CA SER A 22 -3.79 -11.58 44.25
C SER A 22 -3.86 -10.89 42.90
N THR A 23 -2.91 -9.99 42.71
CA THR A 23 -2.44 -9.51 41.42
C THR A 23 -2.08 -10.71 40.55
N ARG A 24 -2.87 -11.01 39.52
CA ARG A 24 -2.49 -11.92 38.44
C ARG A 24 -2.52 -11.14 37.13
N ASP A 25 -1.34 -10.64 36.82
CA ASP A 25 -0.68 -10.69 35.53
C ASP A 25 -1.58 -10.52 34.30
N ARG A 26 -1.87 -9.25 34.00
CA ARG A 26 -2.35 -8.83 32.70
C ARG A 26 -1.16 -8.96 31.74
N GLY A 27 -1.07 -10.11 31.08
CA GLY A 27 -0.09 -10.40 30.05
C GLY A 27 0.07 -9.20 29.11
N GLN A 28 1.21 -8.53 29.25
CA GLN A 28 1.59 -7.42 28.40
C GLN A 28 1.84 -8.00 27.01
N HIS A 29 0.85 -7.87 26.15
CA HIS A 29 1.03 -8.02 24.71
C HIS A 29 1.89 -6.83 24.27
N THR A 30 3.19 -6.96 24.45
CA THR A 30 4.18 -6.06 23.86
C THR A 30 4.09 -6.26 22.36
N GLY A 31 3.27 -5.43 21.71
CA GLY A 31 3.24 -5.33 20.26
C GLY A 31 4.64 -4.99 19.82
N ARG A 32 5.34 -5.97 19.22
CA ARG A 32 6.65 -5.75 18.62
C ARG A 32 6.52 -4.54 17.70
N PRO A 33 7.33 -3.48 17.86
CA PRO A 33 7.31 -2.37 16.91
C PRO A 33 7.52 -2.94 15.51
N ARG A 34 6.58 -2.67 14.60
CA ARG A 34 6.70 -3.10 13.21
C ARG A 34 8.05 -2.59 12.70
N PRO A 35 8.88 -3.46 12.10
CA PRO A 35 10.16 -3.02 11.57
C PRO A 35 9.89 -1.86 10.60
N ALA A 36 10.63 -0.76 10.78
CA ALA A 36 10.57 0.41 9.92
C ALA A 36 10.66 -0.08 8.47
N GLN A 37 9.55 0.02 7.74
CA GLN A 37 9.48 -0.43 6.37
C GLN A 37 10.37 0.53 5.57
N ARG A 38 11.62 0.11 5.31
CA ARG A 38 12.61 0.88 4.57
C ARG A 38 11.96 1.33 3.27
N GLN A 39 11.88 2.64 3.05
CA GLN A 39 11.45 3.19 1.78
C GLN A 39 12.44 2.65 0.74
N VAL A 40 11.99 1.71 -0.08
CA VAL A 40 12.74 1.27 -1.25
C VAL A 40 12.15 2.06 -2.40
N PRO A 41 12.86 3.06 -2.95
CA PRO A 41 12.53 3.59 -4.27
C PRO A 41 12.53 2.38 -5.20
N ARG A 42 11.37 1.99 -5.74
CA ARG A 42 11.29 0.82 -6.62
C ARG A 42 10.96 1.24 -8.04
N ALA A 43 11.87 0.79 -8.90
CA ALA A 43 11.79 0.58 -10.32
C ALA A 43 11.58 1.82 -11.20
N HIS A 44 12.71 2.40 -11.60
CA HIS A 44 12.86 3.02 -12.92
C HIS A 44 12.93 1.87 -13.93
N SER A 45 11.83 1.54 -14.57
CA SER A 45 11.84 0.54 -15.65
C SER A 45 11.75 1.28 -16.98
N PRO A 46 12.84 1.38 -17.75
CA PRO A 46 12.73 1.86 -19.11
C PRO A 46 11.87 0.87 -19.90
N ARG A 47 10.82 1.37 -20.56
CA ARG A 47 10.07 0.59 -21.55
C ARG A 47 10.71 0.87 -22.90
N HIS A 48 11.15 -0.18 -23.58
CA HIS A 48 11.79 -0.08 -24.88
C HIS A 48 11.02 -0.90 -25.90
N ARG A 49 10.72 -0.28 -27.04
CA ARG A 49 10.21 -0.92 -28.26
C ARG A 49 11.25 -0.71 -29.35
N SER A 50 11.77 -1.82 -29.89
CA SER A 50 12.71 -1.75 -31.01
C SER A 50 12.00 -1.32 -32.29
N ALA A 51 12.77 -0.81 -33.25
CA ALA A 51 12.25 -0.50 -34.58
C ALA A 51 11.74 -1.76 -35.28
N TYR A 52 10.71 -1.61 -36.10
CA TYR A 52 10.08 -2.72 -36.83
C TYR A 52 9.56 -2.25 -38.19
N HIS A 53 9.13 -3.20 -39.02
CA HIS A 53 8.47 -2.89 -40.28
C HIS A 53 7.01 -3.31 -40.20
N THR A 54 6.14 -2.54 -40.84
CA THR A 54 4.73 -2.90 -41.04
C THR A 54 4.61 -3.94 -42.15
N ASP A 55 3.44 -4.57 -42.29
CA ASP A 55 3.16 -5.51 -43.38
C ASP A 55 3.29 -4.86 -44.77
N ALA A 56 3.08 -3.54 -44.85
CA ALA A 56 3.27 -2.74 -46.06
C ALA A 56 4.74 -2.33 -46.29
N GLY A 57 5.68 -2.86 -45.50
CA GLY A 57 7.12 -2.61 -45.63
C GLY A 57 7.61 -1.26 -45.09
N ARG A 58 6.76 -0.48 -44.40
CA ARG A 58 7.17 0.81 -43.82
C ARG A 58 7.90 0.62 -42.50
N LYS A 59 9.03 1.29 -42.34
CA LYS A 59 9.79 1.28 -41.08
C LYS A 59 9.12 2.18 -40.04
N ILE A 60 8.96 1.64 -38.83
CA ILE A 60 8.58 2.36 -37.62
C ILE A 60 9.81 2.42 -36.72
N ASP A 61 10.15 3.62 -36.26
CA ASP A 61 11.32 3.85 -35.43
C ASP A 61 11.15 3.28 -34.01
N ALA A 62 12.27 3.06 -33.33
CA ALA A 62 12.28 2.58 -31.96
C ALA A 62 11.71 3.65 -31.02
N TRP A 63 11.01 3.23 -29.97
CA TRP A 63 10.43 4.11 -28.96
C TRP A 63 10.86 3.69 -27.57
N THR A 64 11.35 4.64 -26.78
CA THR A 64 11.83 4.38 -25.41
C THR A 64 11.22 5.39 -24.47
N THR A 65 10.62 4.91 -23.39
CA THR A 65 10.11 5.74 -22.30
C THR A 65 10.69 5.28 -20.98
N ALA A 66 10.63 6.14 -19.97
CA ALA A 66 11.03 5.79 -18.61
C ALA A 66 9.92 6.22 -17.65
N ASP A 67 9.63 5.37 -16.68
CA ASP A 67 8.64 5.66 -15.64
C ASP A 67 9.34 5.93 -14.30
N LEU A 68 8.77 6.82 -13.49
CA LEU A 68 9.23 7.16 -12.15
C LEU A 68 8.14 6.84 -11.13
N GLN A 69 8.51 6.15 -10.04
CA GLN A 69 7.62 5.90 -8.90
C GLN A 69 8.35 6.23 -7.60
N LEU A 70 7.79 7.17 -6.84
CA LEU A 70 8.30 7.60 -5.54
C LEU A 70 7.22 7.42 -4.49
N ARG A 71 7.62 6.91 -3.32
CA ARG A 71 6.75 6.82 -2.15
C ARG A 71 7.47 7.36 -0.93
N TRP A 72 6.78 8.22 -0.20
CA TRP A 72 7.25 8.81 1.03
C TRP A 72 6.24 8.59 2.15
N THR A 73 6.74 8.13 3.29
CA THR A 73 5.99 7.92 4.53
C THR A 73 6.79 8.58 5.65
N PRO A 74 6.41 9.77 6.11
CA PRO A 74 7.14 10.47 7.16
C PRO A 74 7.17 9.64 8.44
N GLN A 75 8.34 9.59 9.07
CA GLN A 75 8.49 9.11 10.45
C GLN A 75 8.60 10.36 11.31
N THR A 76 7.51 10.73 11.98
CA THR A 76 7.41 11.98 12.73
C THR A 76 6.54 11.81 13.95
N SER A 77 6.83 12.57 15.01
CA SER A 77 6.01 12.66 16.22
C SER A 77 4.86 13.66 16.07
N VAL A 78 4.74 14.33 14.92
CA VAL A 78 3.62 15.23 14.61
C VAL A 78 2.37 14.40 14.31
N GLU A 79 1.40 14.40 15.22
CA GLU A 79 0.15 13.63 15.12
C GLU A 79 -0.61 13.87 13.80
N ALA A 80 -0.62 15.11 13.32
CA ALA A 80 -1.27 15.48 12.06
C ALA A 80 -0.68 14.76 10.83
N LEU A 81 0.57 14.31 10.91
CA LEU A 81 1.28 13.61 9.83
C LEU A 81 1.44 12.10 10.09
N ASP A 82 1.07 11.64 11.29
CA ASP A 82 1.15 10.21 11.62
C ASP A 82 0.27 9.38 10.67
N GLY A 83 0.78 8.25 10.20
CA GLY A 83 0.06 7.43 9.22
C GLY A 83 -0.15 8.06 7.83
N LEU A 84 0.47 9.21 7.52
CA LEU A 84 0.46 9.79 6.17
C LEU A 84 1.36 8.97 5.22
N SER A 85 0.90 8.73 4.00
CA SER A 85 1.70 8.24 2.89
C SER A 85 1.44 9.11 1.66
N VAL A 86 2.51 9.50 0.98
CA VAL A 86 2.49 10.22 -0.29
C VAL A 86 3.12 9.32 -1.35
N ALA A 87 2.50 9.23 -2.52
CA ALA A 87 3.08 8.57 -3.68
C ALA A 87 2.98 9.45 -4.92
N LEU A 88 4.07 9.54 -5.68
CA LEU A 88 4.17 10.23 -6.95
C LEU A 88 4.50 9.20 -8.03
N ASN A 89 3.72 9.16 -9.11
CA ASN A 89 4.04 8.37 -10.29
C ASN A 89 4.08 9.29 -11.52
N VAL A 90 5.10 9.12 -12.33
CA VAL A 90 5.23 9.78 -13.63
C VAL A 90 5.43 8.69 -14.68
N GLN A 91 4.51 8.59 -15.63
CA GLN A 91 4.67 7.75 -16.82
C GLN A 91 5.23 8.60 -17.95
N ASN A 92 6.14 8.02 -18.74
CA ASN A 92 6.86 8.74 -19.80
C ASN A 92 7.52 10.03 -19.28
N LEU A 93 8.45 9.87 -18.33
CA LEU A 93 9.14 10.94 -17.61
C LEU A 93 9.72 12.03 -18.52
N PHE A 94 10.22 11.63 -19.69
CA PHE A 94 10.84 12.50 -20.68
C PHE A 94 9.90 12.97 -21.79
N ASP A 95 8.61 12.62 -21.72
CA ASP A 95 7.59 13.09 -22.67
C ASP A 95 7.92 12.73 -24.12
N SER A 96 8.42 11.51 -24.33
CA SER A 96 8.81 11.05 -25.66
C SER A 96 7.57 10.73 -26.49
N ASP A 97 7.40 11.45 -27.59
CA ASP A 97 6.31 11.21 -28.55
C ASP A 97 6.42 9.81 -29.16
N PRO A 98 5.29 9.13 -29.42
CA PRO A 98 5.29 7.87 -30.13
C PRO A 98 5.75 8.07 -31.59
N PRO A 99 6.43 7.08 -32.20
CA PRO A 99 6.82 7.16 -33.59
C PRO A 99 5.57 7.20 -34.48
N PHE A 100 5.67 7.97 -35.58
CA PHE A 100 4.58 8.07 -36.54
C PHE A 100 4.32 6.72 -37.20
N TYR A 101 3.07 6.28 -37.14
CA TYR A 101 2.58 5.12 -37.87
C TYR A 101 1.36 5.56 -38.67
N ASP A 102 1.45 5.46 -39.98
CA ASP A 102 0.33 5.72 -40.87
C ASP A 102 -0.43 4.40 -41.08
N GLY A 103 -1.38 4.16 -40.18
CA GLY A 103 -2.21 2.97 -40.17
C GLY A 103 -3.47 3.12 -41.03
N PRO A 104 -4.10 2.00 -41.43
CA PRO A 104 -5.32 2.01 -42.26
C PRO A 104 -6.53 2.70 -41.59
N THR A 105 -6.47 2.93 -40.29
CA THR A 105 -7.51 3.63 -39.51
C THR A 105 -7.34 5.16 -39.51
N GLY A 106 -6.30 5.70 -40.17
CA GLY A 106 -6.00 7.14 -40.20
C GLY A 106 -5.45 7.70 -38.87
N ILE A 107 -5.08 6.81 -37.94
CA ILE A 107 -4.46 7.18 -36.66
C ILE A 107 -2.94 7.16 -36.84
N GLY A 108 -2.27 8.25 -36.44
CA GLY A 108 -0.85 8.51 -36.67
C GLY A 108 0.14 7.80 -35.74
N TYR A 109 -0.29 6.79 -34.99
CA TYR A 109 0.55 6.00 -34.07
C TYR A 109 0.02 4.57 -33.98
N ASP A 110 0.86 3.63 -33.57
CA ASP A 110 0.48 2.22 -33.39
C ASP A 110 0.03 1.94 -31.95
N PRO A 111 -1.28 1.77 -31.67
CA PRO A 111 -1.78 1.55 -30.32
C PRO A 111 -1.41 0.19 -29.72
N ALA A 112 -0.90 -0.76 -30.52
CA ALA A 112 -0.40 -2.04 -29.99
C ALA A 112 0.99 -1.89 -29.33
N ASN A 113 1.75 -0.88 -29.75
CA ASN A 113 3.16 -0.72 -29.37
C ASN A 113 3.46 0.61 -28.68
N ALA A 114 2.61 1.62 -28.86
CA ALA A 114 2.81 2.97 -28.36
C ALA A 114 1.57 3.57 -27.68
N ASP A 115 1.77 4.61 -26.86
CA ASP A 115 0.74 5.34 -26.13
C ASP A 115 0.82 6.84 -26.46
N PRO A 116 -0.27 7.49 -26.92
CA PRO A 116 -0.27 8.89 -27.32
C PRO A 116 -0.44 9.87 -26.14
N LEU A 117 -0.62 9.38 -24.91
CA LEU A 117 -0.92 10.22 -23.74
C LEU A 117 0.24 11.17 -23.35
N GLY A 118 1.44 10.94 -23.88
CA GLY A 118 2.64 11.69 -23.51
C GLY A 118 3.00 11.44 -22.04
N ARG A 119 3.45 12.47 -21.34
CA ARG A 119 3.76 12.41 -19.91
C ARG A 119 2.49 12.48 -19.05
N PHE A 120 2.29 11.47 -18.22
CA PHE A 120 1.19 11.42 -17.26
C PHE A 120 1.70 11.42 -15.82
N VAL A 121 1.21 12.37 -15.00
CA VAL A 121 1.62 12.54 -13.60
C VAL A 121 0.43 12.23 -12.69
N SER A 122 0.65 11.41 -11.66
CA SER A 122 -0.32 11.15 -10.61
C SER A 122 0.28 11.33 -9.22
N LEU A 123 -0.49 11.98 -8.34
CA LEU A 123 -0.15 12.17 -6.93
C LEU A 123 -1.22 11.52 -6.06
N GLN A 124 -0.81 10.65 -5.15
CA GLN A 124 -1.69 9.98 -4.21
C GLN A 124 -1.30 10.35 -2.78
N LEU A 125 -2.29 10.81 -2.02
CA LEU A 125 -2.17 11.04 -0.59
C LEU A 125 -3.07 10.04 0.15
N THR A 126 -2.55 9.39 1.18
CA THR A 126 -3.29 8.45 2.03
C THR A 126 -3.01 8.77 3.48
N LYS A 127 -4.06 8.95 4.28
CA LYS A 127 -3.95 9.16 5.73
C LYS A 127 -4.64 7.99 6.44
N ARG A 128 -3.91 7.36 7.36
CA ARG A 128 -4.44 6.36 8.28
C ARG A 128 -4.72 7.04 9.62
N TRP A 129 -5.86 6.73 10.22
CA TRP A 129 -6.33 7.26 11.50
C TRP A 129 -6.41 6.11 12.50
#